data_AF-A0A851WPI1-F1
#
_entry.id   AF-A0A851WPI1-F1
#
_cell.length_a   1.000
_cell.length_b   1.000
_cell.length_c   1.000
_cell.angle_alpha   90.00
_cell.angle_beta   90.00
_cell.angle_gamma   90.00
#
_symmetry.space_group_name_H-M   'P 1'
#
loop_
_entity.id
_entity.type
_entity.pdbx_description
1 polymer ?
#
loop_
_entity_poly.entity_id
_entity_poly.type
_entity_poly.pdbx_seq_one_letter_code
_entity_poly.pdbx_strand_id
1 'polypeptide(L)'
;LQYPAASSSLPGPQFVPVPVSIPEPAPQELEDARRAIGALPIEKLLLEDEDNDTILHIYAAKGLRAHTLAAAERMKPLRKLDAKEHRGKTPLLVAVTARQAAIVHDLIQAGADINAVDNKGQSALHLAATYGYAQVLQVILSLGFPLDLEMKDFEGHTPLHCAVLAHNTLLRDQGSQALTEEQHRELQHQSRELESCIHLLVQTGASIYSRDVKSNKTVLHYTVQDGNVSLLRYFLELNAFKSKDFVNNKAHGNTALHMAAALPGDKNQKEIIQLLLDHGADPSIRNLDNDQPIHMAPPGKAGDQVRHLLKKGKVTPAFISC
;
A
#
# COMPACT_ATOMS: atom_id res chain seq x y z
N LEU A 1 29.81 -37.36 9.58
CA LEU A 1 29.45 -36.94 8.21
C LEU A 1 28.13 -36.19 8.30
N GLN A 2 28.20 -34.87 8.35
CA GLN A 2 27.06 -33.97 8.53
C GLN A 2 26.91 -33.21 7.21
N TYR A 3 25.85 -33.47 6.45
CA TYR A 3 25.53 -32.71 5.24
C TYR A 3 24.87 -31.39 5.67
N PRO A 4 25.28 -30.22 5.15
CA PRO A 4 24.51 -29.00 5.34
C PRO A 4 23.26 -29.03 4.46
N ALA A 5 22.15 -28.54 5.00
CA ALA A 5 20.92 -28.34 4.26
C ALA A 5 21.14 -27.27 3.18
N ALA A 6 20.93 -27.63 1.91
CA ALA A 6 20.90 -26.69 0.81
C ALA A 6 19.62 -25.84 0.91
N SER A 7 19.73 -24.65 1.49
CA SER A 7 18.75 -23.58 1.31
C SER A 7 18.99 -22.95 -0.07
N SER A 8 18.50 -23.59 -1.13
CA SER A 8 18.48 -23.01 -2.48
C SER A 8 17.05 -22.64 -2.87
N SER A 9 16.48 -21.66 -2.19
CA SER A 9 15.40 -20.87 -2.77
C SER A 9 16.02 -19.98 -3.84
N LEU A 10 15.97 -20.40 -5.10
CA LEU A 10 16.23 -19.51 -6.21
C LEU A 10 15.31 -18.28 -6.02
N PRO A 11 15.84 -17.04 -6.05
CA PRO A 11 14.97 -15.88 -6.09
C PRO A 11 14.12 -16.03 -7.35
N GLY A 12 12.79 -16.03 -7.18
CA GLY A 12 11.88 -15.90 -8.31
C GLY A 12 12.22 -14.65 -9.13
N PRO A 13 11.68 -14.50 -10.34
CA PRO A 13 12.00 -13.36 -11.21
C PRO A 13 11.87 -12.06 -10.42
N GLN A 14 13.00 -11.42 -10.12
CA GLN A 14 13.03 -10.13 -9.49
C GLN A 14 12.55 -9.15 -10.55
N PHE A 15 11.31 -8.68 -10.40
CA PHE A 15 10.86 -7.54 -11.15
C PHE A 15 11.76 -6.37 -10.75
N VAL A 16 12.62 -5.96 -11.68
CA VAL A 16 13.37 -4.72 -11.56
C VAL A 16 12.43 -3.64 -12.10
N PRO A 17 11.86 -2.76 -11.25
CA PRO A 17 11.04 -1.66 -11.72
C PRO A 17 11.81 -0.88 -12.79
N VAL A 18 11.12 -0.56 -13.89
CA VAL A 18 11.73 0.11 -15.04
C VAL A 18 12.43 1.38 -14.53
N PRO A 19 13.72 1.61 -14.88
CA PRO A 19 14.43 2.80 -14.45
C PRO A 19 13.65 4.06 -14.82
N VAL A 20 13.24 4.84 -13.81
CA VAL A 20 12.57 6.11 -14.06
C VAL A 20 13.66 7.14 -14.35
N SER A 21 13.79 7.53 -15.62
CA SER A 21 14.67 8.63 -16.01
C SER A 21 14.03 9.95 -15.58
N ILE A 22 14.47 10.52 -14.47
CA ILE A 22 14.08 11.86 -14.04
C ILE A 22 15.09 12.86 -14.59
N PRO A 23 14.70 13.77 -15.50
CA PRO A 23 15.61 14.80 -16.01
C PRO A 23 16.18 15.61 -14.85
N GLU A 24 17.43 16.02 -14.94
CA GLU A 24 17.99 16.98 -13.98
C GLU A 24 17.23 18.32 -14.06
N PRO A 25 17.17 19.10 -12.96
CA PRO A 25 16.65 20.46 -13.02
C PRO A 25 17.47 21.31 -14.00
N ALA A 26 16.86 22.35 -14.58
CA ALA A 26 17.54 23.20 -15.55
C ALA A 26 18.86 23.74 -14.96
N PRO A 27 20.01 23.63 -15.67
CA PRO A 27 21.31 23.96 -15.09
C PRO A 27 21.39 25.37 -14.51
N GLN A 28 20.77 26.35 -15.18
CA GLN A 28 20.76 27.73 -14.74
C GLN A 28 19.92 27.92 -13.47
N GLU A 29 18.74 27.33 -13.39
CA GLU A 29 17.88 27.40 -12.20
C GLU A 29 18.54 26.76 -10.98
N LEU A 30 19.24 25.64 -11.19
CA LEU A 30 19.98 24.97 -10.13
C LEU A 30 21.17 25.81 -9.65
N GLU A 31 21.92 26.43 -10.56
CA GLU A 31 23.05 27.30 -10.20
C GLU A 31 22.59 28.54 -9.44
N ASP A 32 21.50 29.17 -9.88
CA ASP A 32 20.91 30.31 -9.19
C ASP A 32 20.40 29.94 -7.80
N ALA A 33 19.76 28.76 -7.67
CA ALA A 33 19.36 28.21 -6.38
C ALA A 33 20.58 27.93 -5.47
N ARG A 34 21.65 27.32 -5.99
CA ARG A 34 22.89 27.06 -5.24
C ARG A 34 23.54 28.36 -4.76
N ARG A 35 23.55 29.41 -5.58
CA ARG A 35 24.04 30.73 -5.17
C ARG A 35 23.19 31.34 -4.07
N ALA A 36 21.86 31.32 -4.23
CA ALA A 36 20.93 31.86 -3.24
C ALA A 36 21.04 31.11 -1.91
N ILE A 37 21.01 29.78 -1.95
CA ILE A 37 21.17 28.93 -0.77
C ILE A 37 22.54 29.11 -0.17
N GLY A 38 23.62 29.11 -0.96
CA GLY A 38 25.01 29.26 -0.49
C GLY A 38 25.27 30.57 0.24
N ALA A 39 24.57 31.66 -0.12
CA ALA A 39 24.67 32.95 0.53
C ALA A 39 23.98 33.01 1.91
N LEU A 40 23.11 32.06 2.25
CA LEU A 40 22.46 32.03 3.56
C LEU A 40 23.45 31.67 4.68
N PRO A 41 23.34 32.23 5.89
CA PRO A 41 24.06 31.71 7.06
C PRO A 41 23.47 30.35 7.49
N ILE A 42 24.27 29.51 8.15
CA ILE A 42 23.85 28.15 8.55
C ILE A 42 22.64 28.22 9.49
N GLU A 43 22.57 29.22 10.36
CA GLU A 43 21.48 29.44 11.30
C GLU A 43 20.13 29.62 10.59
N LYS A 44 20.12 30.29 9.43
CA LYS A 44 18.89 30.43 8.62
C LYS A 44 18.51 29.14 7.89
N LEU A 45 19.50 28.34 7.50
CA LEU A 45 19.26 27.06 6.83
C LEU A 45 18.62 26.04 7.80
N LEU A 46 18.99 26.11 9.07
CA LEU A 46 18.52 25.22 10.13
C LEU A 46 17.39 25.82 10.98
N LEU A 47 16.95 27.04 10.66
CA LEU A 47 15.85 27.68 11.38
C LEU A 47 14.57 26.88 11.14
N GLU A 48 13.91 26.55 12.24
CA GLU A 48 12.62 25.87 12.30
C GLU A 48 11.54 26.92 12.55
N ASP A 49 10.40 26.80 11.86
CA ASP A 49 9.22 27.60 12.16
C ASP A 49 8.37 26.99 13.30
N GLU A 50 7.16 27.49 13.50
CA GLU A 50 6.26 27.02 14.57
C GLU A 50 5.80 25.56 14.40
N ASP A 51 5.88 25.03 13.18
CA ASP A 51 5.56 23.64 12.83
C ASP A 51 6.83 22.76 12.75
N ASN A 52 7.96 23.28 13.22
CA ASN A 52 9.30 22.70 13.12
C ASN A 52 9.75 22.47 11.66
N ASP A 53 9.18 23.19 10.69
CA ASP A 53 9.62 23.09 9.30
C ASP A 53 10.93 23.85 9.11
N THR A 54 11.97 23.13 8.71
CA THR A 54 13.18 23.74 8.14
C THR A 54 12.91 24.24 6.73
N ILE A 55 13.80 25.08 6.19
CA ILE A 55 13.69 25.56 4.80
C ILE A 55 13.61 24.42 3.77
N LEU A 56 14.22 23.27 4.07
CA LEU A 56 14.18 22.09 3.20
C LEU A 56 12.78 21.47 3.14
N HIS A 57 12.03 21.44 4.25
CA HIS A 57 10.63 21.03 4.26
C HIS A 57 9.78 21.98 3.40
N ILE A 58 9.97 23.29 3.58
CA ILE A 58 9.21 24.33 2.86
C ILE A 58 9.44 24.21 1.35
N TYR A 59 10.68 24.04 0.90
CA TYR A 59 10.98 23.89 -0.52
C TYR A 59 10.42 22.58 -1.10
N ALA A 60 10.53 21.48 -0.37
CA ALA A 60 9.95 20.21 -0.75
C ALA A 60 8.43 20.30 -0.90
N ALA A 61 7.73 20.89 0.08
CA ALA A 61 6.29 21.06 0.06
C ALA A 61 5.80 21.94 -1.11
N LYS A 62 6.54 23.01 -1.42
CA LYS A 62 6.20 23.96 -2.50
C LYS A 62 6.58 23.46 -3.90
N GLY A 63 7.25 22.32 -4.03
CA GLY A 63 7.72 21.82 -5.33
C GLY A 63 8.89 22.61 -5.90
N LEU A 64 9.64 23.36 -5.08
CA LEU A 64 10.78 24.16 -5.52
C LEU A 64 12.02 23.26 -5.67
N ARG A 65 12.04 22.45 -6.74
CA ARG A 65 13.02 21.37 -6.93
C ARG A 65 14.48 21.83 -6.87
N ALA A 66 14.85 22.85 -7.63
CA ALA A 66 16.21 23.38 -7.65
C ALA A 66 16.67 23.87 -6.26
N HIS A 67 15.79 24.57 -5.54
CA HIS A 67 16.07 25.06 -4.18
C HIS A 67 16.15 23.92 -3.16
N THR A 68 15.30 22.90 -3.33
CA THR A 68 15.32 21.70 -2.49
C THR A 68 16.64 20.96 -2.65
N LEU A 69 17.09 20.75 -3.88
CA LEU A 69 18.37 20.09 -4.16
C LEU A 69 19.56 20.91 -3.61
N ALA A 70 19.60 22.22 -3.88
CA ALA A 70 20.65 23.09 -3.35
C ALA A 70 20.70 23.13 -1.81
N ALA A 71 19.53 23.16 -1.16
CA ALA A 71 19.43 23.09 0.30
C ALA A 71 19.87 21.72 0.83
N ALA A 72 19.47 20.62 0.18
CA ALA A 72 19.86 19.27 0.55
C ALA A 72 21.39 19.08 0.46
N GLU A 73 22.02 19.51 -0.64
CA GLU A 73 23.48 19.48 -0.82
C GLU A 73 24.22 20.16 0.33
N ARG A 74 23.69 21.30 0.79
CA ARG A 74 24.30 22.08 1.88
C ARG A 74 24.00 21.53 3.28
N MET A 75 22.84 20.91 3.49
CA MET A 75 22.44 20.31 4.77
C MET A 75 23.02 18.91 4.98
N LYS A 76 23.42 18.21 3.91
CA LYS A 76 24.08 16.90 3.97
C LYS A 76 25.29 16.85 4.90
N PRO A 77 26.34 17.70 4.76
CA PRO A 77 27.49 17.68 5.66
C PRO A 77 27.14 18.07 7.11
N LEU A 78 26.01 18.77 7.32
CA LEU A 78 25.52 19.16 8.64
C LEU A 78 24.74 18.04 9.35
N ARG A 79 24.48 16.91 8.67
CA ARG A 79 23.65 15.80 9.17
C ARG A 79 22.23 16.25 9.55
N LYS A 80 21.67 17.16 8.75
CA LYS A 80 20.34 17.76 8.97
C LYS A 80 19.35 17.52 7.81
N LEU A 81 19.66 16.60 6.90
CA LEU A 81 18.74 16.19 5.82
C LEU A 81 17.43 15.59 6.35
N ASP A 82 17.51 14.84 7.44
CA ASP A 82 16.38 14.09 8.02
C ASP A 82 15.83 14.76 9.29
N ALA A 83 15.94 16.09 9.39
CA ALA A 83 15.25 16.85 10.42
C ALA A 83 13.75 16.57 10.35
N LYS A 84 13.05 16.54 11.49
CA LYS A 84 11.63 16.19 11.54
C LYS A 84 10.78 17.40 11.89
N GLU A 85 9.72 17.63 11.10
CA GLU A 85 8.67 18.58 11.44
C GLU A 85 7.75 18.05 12.57
N HIS A 86 6.77 18.84 13.00
CA HIS A 86 5.93 18.56 14.17
C HIS A 86 5.15 17.23 14.13
N ARG A 87 4.80 16.71 12.94
CA ARG A 87 4.19 15.38 12.73
C ARG A 87 5.23 14.29 12.49
N GLY A 88 6.51 14.58 12.66
CA GLY A 88 7.61 13.64 12.58
C GLY A 88 8.09 13.35 11.16
N LYS A 89 7.57 14.03 10.13
CA LYS A 89 7.98 13.85 8.75
C LYS A 89 9.34 14.50 8.51
N THR A 90 10.17 13.83 7.74
CA THR A 90 11.38 14.44 7.17
C THR A 90 11.02 15.19 5.88
N PRO A 91 11.91 16.02 5.32
CA PRO A 91 11.68 16.66 4.03
C PRO A 91 11.38 15.67 2.91
N LEU A 92 11.96 14.46 2.97
CA LEU A 92 11.63 13.36 2.05
C LEU A 92 10.15 12.96 2.18
N LEU A 93 9.66 12.74 3.39
CA LEU A 93 8.26 12.38 3.63
C LEU A 93 7.30 13.52 3.26
N VAL A 94 7.70 14.78 3.49
CA VAL A 94 6.95 15.96 3.02
C VAL A 94 6.86 15.97 1.49
N ALA A 95 7.96 15.76 0.78
CA ALA A 95 7.97 15.67 -0.69
C ALA A 95 7.05 14.56 -1.22
N VAL A 96 7.02 13.40 -0.54
CA VAL A 96 6.08 12.31 -0.85
C VAL A 96 4.64 12.79 -0.69
N THR A 97 4.29 13.42 0.43
CA THR A 97 2.92 13.91 0.66
C THR A 97 2.52 15.08 -0.23
N ALA A 98 3.48 15.81 -0.78
CA ALA A 98 3.27 16.86 -1.78
C ALA A 98 3.24 16.33 -3.23
N ARG A 99 3.28 15.00 -3.43
CA ARG A 99 3.31 14.32 -4.74
C ARG A 99 4.48 14.76 -5.64
N GLN A 100 5.61 15.14 -5.05
CA GLN A 100 6.77 15.68 -5.78
C GLN A 100 7.79 14.58 -6.16
N ALA A 101 7.45 13.74 -7.13
CA ALA A 101 8.27 12.57 -7.50
C ALA A 101 9.74 12.90 -7.84
N ALA A 102 9.98 14.02 -8.53
CA ALA A 102 11.33 14.45 -8.89
C ALA A 102 12.14 14.93 -7.66
N ILE A 103 11.49 15.57 -6.67
CA ILE A 103 12.15 15.96 -5.42
C ILE A 103 12.45 14.74 -4.56
N VAL A 104 11.53 13.77 -4.51
CA VAL A 104 11.74 12.50 -3.79
C VAL A 104 12.99 11.80 -4.32
N HIS A 105 13.13 11.70 -5.64
CA HIS A 105 14.33 11.17 -6.27
C HIS A 105 15.59 11.92 -5.85
N ASP A 106 15.59 13.25 -5.99
CA ASP A 106 16.76 14.07 -5.71
C ASP A 106 17.18 14.01 -4.23
N LEU A 107 16.23 13.98 -3.29
CA LEU A 107 16.50 13.84 -1.86
C LEU A 107 17.11 12.48 -1.52
N ILE A 108 16.59 11.38 -2.08
CA ILE A 108 17.14 10.04 -1.88
C ILE A 108 18.56 9.96 -2.45
N GLN A 109 18.80 10.48 -3.66
CA GLN A 109 20.13 10.56 -4.27
C GLN A 109 21.10 11.45 -3.46
N ALA A 110 20.59 12.52 -2.84
CA ALA A 110 21.37 13.36 -1.93
C ALA A 110 21.73 12.62 -0.62
N GLY A 111 21.09 11.50 -0.31
CA GLY A 111 21.37 10.66 0.87
C GLY A 111 20.42 10.88 2.04
N ALA A 112 19.20 11.37 1.80
CA ALA A 112 18.13 11.33 2.78
C ALA A 112 17.81 9.88 3.17
N ASP A 113 17.42 9.65 4.42
CA ASP A 113 17.07 8.32 4.92
C ASP A 113 15.73 7.86 4.33
N ILE A 114 15.80 6.93 3.38
CA ILE A 114 14.64 6.33 2.71
C ILE A 114 13.74 5.53 3.66
N ASN A 115 14.28 5.07 4.79
CA ASN A 115 13.57 4.31 5.81
C ASN A 115 13.02 5.18 6.94
N ALA A 116 13.15 6.52 6.84
CA ALA A 116 12.56 7.43 7.80
C ALA A 116 11.04 7.25 7.89
N VAL A 117 10.51 7.40 9.10
CA VAL A 117 9.07 7.27 9.41
C VAL A 117 8.56 8.49 10.15
N ASP A 118 7.29 8.83 9.93
CA ASP A 118 6.60 9.89 10.67
C ASP A 118 6.14 9.45 12.08
N ASN A 119 5.40 10.29 12.80
CA ASN A 119 4.89 9.97 14.14
C ASN A 119 3.86 8.85 14.18
N LYS A 120 3.37 8.37 13.02
CA LYS A 120 2.48 7.20 12.89
C LYS A 120 3.24 5.95 12.45
N GLY A 121 4.57 6.02 12.33
CA GLY A 121 5.39 4.94 11.81
C GLY A 121 5.25 4.78 10.29
N GLN A 122 4.70 5.76 9.58
CA GLN A 122 4.52 5.68 8.13
C GLN A 122 5.81 6.08 7.41
N SER A 123 6.36 5.15 6.64
CA SER A 123 7.47 5.41 5.72
C SER A 123 7.01 6.05 4.41
N ALA A 124 7.96 6.41 3.54
CA ALA A 124 7.67 6.93 2.21
C ALA A 124 6.75 6.00 1.38
N LEU A 125 6.94 4.68 1.49
CA LEU A 125 6.10 3.69 0.82
C LEU A 125 4.67 3.70 1.36
N HIS A 126 4.48 3.80 2.69
CA HIS A 126 3.16 3.88 3.31
C HIS A 126 2.39 5.10 2.82
N LEU A 127 3.04 6.28 2.88
CA LEU A 127 2.41 7.53 2.46
C LEU A 127 2.03 7.51 0.98
N ALA A 128 2.96 7.13 0.09
CA ALA A 128 2.67 7.04 -1.34
C ALA A 128 1.55 6.04 -1.65
N ALA A 129 1.51 4.91 -0.95
CA ALA A 129 0.46 3.91 -1.07
C ALA A 129 -0.91 4.42 -0.58
N THR A 130 -0.97 5.09 0.58
CA THR A 130 -2.20 5.65 1.14
C THR A 130 -2.80 6.73 0.24
N TYR A 131 -1.97 7.60 -0.34
CA TYR A 131 -2.45 8.69 -1.19
C TYR A 131 -2.62 8.30 -2.67
N GLY A 132 -2.24 7.08 -3.07
CA GLY A 132 -2.28 6.65 -4.46
C GLY A 132 -1.31 7.46 -5.32
N TYR A 133 -0.08 7.70 -4.89
CA TYR A 133 0.91 8.43 -5.68
C TYR A 133 1.82 7.46 -6.44
N ALA A 134 1.26 6.82 -7.46
CA ALA A 134 1.91 5.74 -8.21
C ALA A 134 3.27 6.15 -8.78
N GLN A 135 3.39 7.37 -9.32
CA GLN A 135 4.66 7.87 -9.84
C GLN A 135 5.72 8.07 -8.74
N VAL A 136 5.33 8.58 -7.57
CA VAL A 136 6.25 8.73 -6.42
C VAL A 136 6.72 7.36 -5.95
N LEU A 137 5.80 6.41 -5.84
CA LEU A 137 6.09 5.04 -5.46
C LEU A 137 7.03 4.36 -6.47
N GLN A 138 6.80 4.57 -7.77
CA GLN A 138 7.65 4.06 -8.85
C GLN A 138 9.07 4.59 -8.76
N VAL A 139 9.23 5.89 -8.49
CA VAL A 139 10.54 6.49 -8.27
C VAL A 139 11.24 5.80 -7.11
N ILE A 140 10.62 5.73 -5.93
CA ILE A 140 11.22 5.13 -4.73
C ILE A 140 11.68 3.68 -5.01
N LEU A 141 10.83 2.87 -5.64
CA LEU A 141 11.11 1.46 -5.91
C LEU A 141 12.18 1.27 -7.01
N SER A 142 12.32 2.22 -7.94
CA SER A 142 13.30 2.15 -9.04
C SER A 142 14.74 2.51 -8.67
N LEU A 143 14.96 3.11 -7.48
CA LEU A 143 16.27 3.64 -7.09
C LEU A 143 17.27 2.57 -6.61
N GLY A 144 16.83 1.31 -6.46
CA GLY A 144 17.70 0.19 -6.11
C GLY A 144 18.23 0.20 -4.67
N PHE A 145 17.74 1.10 -3.81
CA PHE A 145 18.04 1.08 -2.38
C PHE A 145 17.30 -0.08 -1.69
N PRO A 146 17.87 -0.66 -0.62
CA PRO A 146 17.18 -1.69 0.15
C PRO A 146 15.94 -1.07 0.82
N LEU A 147 14.78 -1.60 0.46
CA LEU A 147 13.48 -1.18 0.96
C LEU A 147 12.81 -2.35 1.68
N ASP A 148 12.24 -2.08 2.85
CA ASP A 148 11.40 -3.04 3.55
C ASP A 148 9.94 -2.86 3.12
N LEU A 149 9.50 -3.69 2.16
CA LEU A 149 8.11 -3.73 1.68
C LEU A 149 7.14 -4.29 2.74
N GLU A 150 7.67 -4.94 3.78
CA GLU A 150 6.92 -5.58 4.86
C GLU A 150 6.97 -4.78 6.16
N MET A 151 7.59 -3.60 6.14
CA MET A 151 7.58 -2.66 7.25
C MET A 151 6.13 -2.37 7.65
N LYS A 152 5.88 -2.32 8.96
CA LYS A 152 4.56 -2.04 9.49
C LYS A 152 4.53 -0.69 10.19
N ASP A 153 3.51 0.11 9.89
CA ASP A 153 3.21 1.33 10.62
C ASP A 153 2.71 1.02 12.06
N PHE A 154 2.43 2.05 12.86
CA PHE A 154 1.95 1.86 14.23
C PHE A 154 0.51 1.34 14.31
N GLU A 155 -0.24 1.38 13.21
CA GLU A 155 -1.52 0.69 13.08
C GLU A 155 -1.34 -0.80 12.73
N GLY A 156 -0.12 -1.22 12.41
CA GLY A 156 0.25 -2.58 12.07
C GLY A 156 0.06 -2.91 10.59
N HIS A 157 -0.15 -1.92 9.74
CA HIS A 157 -0.35 -2.08 8.31
C HIS A 157 0.97 -2.02 7.55
N THR A 158 1.08 -2.80 6.48
CA THR A 158 2.18 -2.67 5.50
C THR A 158 1.79 -1.64 4.44
N PRO A 159 2.71 -1.16 3.58
CA PRO A 159 2.34 -0.30 2.45
C PRO A 159 1.23 -0.89 1.58
N LEU A 160 1.24 -2.20 1.34
CA LEU A 160 0.20 -2.87 0.56
C LEU A 160 -1.17 -2.85 1.27
N HIS A 161 -1.20 -3.05 2.60
CA HIS A 161 -2.42 -2.87 3.38
C HIS A 161 -2.96 -1.44 3.25
N CYS A 162 -2.10 -0.42 3.36
CA CYS A 162 -2.46 0.98 3.21
C CYS A 162 -3.10 1.29 1.85
N ALA A 163 -2.51 0.79 0.74
CA ALA A 163 -3.07 0.98 -0.60
C ALA A 163 -4.47 0.33 -0.74
N VAL A 164 -4.64 -0.90 -0.24
CA VAL A 164 -5.93 -1.62 -0.29
C VAL A 164 -6.99 -0.91 0.55
N LEU A 165 -6.64 -0.46 1.77
CA LEU A 165 -7.56 0.28 2.65
C LEU A 165 -7.99 1.63 2.05
N ALA A 166 -7.06 2.34 1.41
CA ALA A 166 -7.35 3.58 0.70
C ALA A 166 -8.28 3.34 -0.50
N HIS A 167 -8.01 2.31 -1.31
CA HIS A 167 -8.86 1.94 -2.44
C HIS A 167 -10.28 1.52 -1.99
N ASN A 168 -10.38 0.76 -0.89
CA ASN A 168 -11.67 0.41 -0.31
C ASN A 168 -12.44 1.64 0.19
N THR A 169 -11.75 2.61 0.78
CA THR A 169 -12.36 3.86 1.25
C THR A 169 -12.93 4.65 0.07
N LEU A 170 -12.16 4.78 -1.01
CA LEU A 170 -12.60 5.43 -2.23
C LEU A 170 -13.85 4.75 -2.84
N LEU A 171 -13.89 3.41 -2.83
CA LEU A 171 -15.02 2.63 -3.34
C LEU A 171 -16.32 2.90 -2.55
N ARG A 172 -16.22 3.03 -1.22
CA ARG A 172 -17.38 3.35 -0.36
C ARG A 172 -17.89 4.76 -0.61
N ASP A 173 -16.99 5.71 -0.81
CA ASP A 173 -17.33 7.11 -1.06
C ASP A 173 -18.06 7.29 -2.40
N GLN A 174 -17.66 6.53 -3.44
CA GLN A 174 -18.35 6.50 -4.73
C GLN A 174 -19.80 5.98 -4.63
N GLY A 175 -20.07 5.03 -3.74
CA GLY A 175 -21.40 4.42 -3.61
C GLY A 175 -22.42 5.27 -2.84
N SER A 176 -21.96 6.29 -2.10
CA SER A 176 -22.78 6.98 -1.09
C SER A 176 -23.29 8.36 -1.55
N GLN A 177 -22.83 8.90 -2.68
CA GLN A 177 -23.07 10.30 -3.06
C GLN A 177 -23.66 10.46 -4.47
N ALA A 178 -24.55 11.45 -4.63
CA ALA A 178 -24.90 12.00 -5.93
C ALA A 178 -23.76 12.92 -6.40
N LEU A 179 -22.82 12.35 -7.15
CA LEU A 179 -21.61 13.02 -7.60
C LEU A 179 -21.84 13.77 -8.92
N THR A 180 -21.16 14.90 -9.10
CA THR A 180 -21.05 15.54 -10.41
C THR A 180 -20.17 14.69 -11.34
N GLU A 181 -20.28 14.89 -12.66
CA GLU A 181 -19.41 14.20 -13.62
C GLU A 181 -17.93 14.48 -13.38
N GLU A 182 -17.58 15.68 -12.92
CA GLU A 182 -16.21 16.06 -12.60
C GLU A 182 -15.67 15.31 -11.37
N GLN A 183 -16.45 15.25 -10.29
CA GLN A 183 -16.12 14.48 -9.10
C GLN A 183 -15.98 12.98 -9.44
N HIS A 184 -16.84 12.47 -10.32
CA HIS A 184 -16.74 11.09 -10.78
C HIS A 184 -15.43 10.83 -11.55
N ARG A 185 -15.02 11.73 -12.45
CA ARG A 185 -13.74 11.62 -13.18
C ARG A 185 -12.53 11.64 -12.24
N GLU A 186 -12.55 12.54 -11.24
CA GLU A 186 -11.47 12.63 -10.26
C GLU A 186 -11.37 11.36 -9.41
N LEU A 187 -12.49 10.86 -8.88
CA LEU A 187 -12.51 9.60 -8.11
C LEU A 187 -12.08 8.40 -8.96
N GLN A 188 -12.47 8.34 -10.24
CA GLN A 188 -11.98 7.30 -11.14
C GLN A 188 -10.47 7.38 -11.34
N HIS A 189 -9.93 8.58 -11.52
CA HIS A 189 -8.48 8.78 -11.65
C HIS A 189 -7.75 8.34 -10.37
N GLN A 190 -8.23 8.76 -9.19
CA GLN A 190 -7.69 8.33 -7.90
C GLN A 190 -7.73 6.80 -7.72
N SER A 191 -8.82 6.16 -8.17
CA SER A 191 -8.95 4.70 -8.14
C SER A 191 -7.86 4.02 -8.95
N ARG A 192 -7.60 4.49 -10.18
CA ARG A 192 -6.55 3.94 -11.06
C ARG A 192 -5.16 4.14 -10.49
N GLU A 193 -4.91 5.28 -9.85
CA GLU A 193 -3.62 5.54 -9.23
C GLU A 193 -3.37 4.63 -8.01
N LEU A 194 -4.41 4.36 -7.21
CA LEU A 194 -4.36 3.39 -6.11
C LEU A 194 -4.17 1.96 -6.62
N GLU A 195 -4.89 1.54 -7.67
CA GLU A 195 -4.68 0.24 -8.33
C GLU A 195 -3.25 0.12 -8.85
N SER A 196 -2.72 1.17 -9.47
CA SER A 196 -1.33 1.22 -9.94
C SER A 196 -0.33 1.06 -8.80
N CYS A 197 -0.60 1.67 -7.63
CA CYS A 197 0.23 1.47 -6.43
C CYS A 197 0.20 0.02 -5.94
N ILE A 198 -0.98 -0.59 -5.89
CA ILE A 198 -1.16 -2.00 -5.49
C ILE A 198 -0.37 -2.91 -6.44
N HIS A 199 -0.53 -2.73 -7.75
CA HIS A 199 0.19 -3.51 -8.76
C HIS A 199 1.71 -3.36 -8.62
N LEU A 200 2.19 -2.14 -8.46
CA LEU A 200 3.62 -1.87 -8.35
C LEU A 200 4.23 -2.48 -7.07
N LEU A 201 3.54 -2.41 -5.93
CA LEU A 201 3.98 -3.06 -4.69
C LEU A 201 4.05 -4.58 -4.85
N VAL A 202 3.00 -5.19 -5.39
CA VAL A 202 2.97 -6.65 -5.60
C VAL A 202 4.05 -7.08 -6.60
N GLN A 203 4.21 -6.35 -7.71
CA GLN A 203 5.23 -6.65 -8.72
C GLN A 203 6.63 -6.57 -8.13
N THR A 204 6.90 -5.59 -7.27
CA THR A 204 8.20 -5.42 -6.59
C THR A 204 8.42 -6.38 -5.41
N GLY A 205 7.45 -7.23 -5.11
CA GLY A 205 7.61 -8.33 -4.15
C GLY A 205 6.91 -8.16 -2.81
N ALA A 206 6.04 -7.15 -2.64
CA ALA A 206 5.23 -7.03 -1.44
C ALA A 206 4.33 -8.26 -1.28
N SER A 207 4.31 -8.82 -0.07
CA SER A 207 3.60 -10.05 0.24
C SER A 207 2.11 -9.80 0.41
N ILE A 208 1.32 -10.46 -0.44
CA ILE A 208 -0.14 -10.53 -0.26
C ILE A 208 -0.54 -11.37 0.97
N TYR A 209 0.38 -12.16 1.53
CA TYR A 209 0.13 -13.05 2.66
C TYR A 209 0.29 -12.38 4.02
N SER A 210 0.85 -11.18 4.04
CA SER A 210 1.16 -10.48 5.27
C SER A 210 -0.10 -10.12 6.03
N ARG A 211 0.01 -10.20 7.35
CA ARG A 211 -1.10 -9.97 8.27
C ARG A 211 -0.84 -8.69 9.04
N ASP A 212 -1.86 -7.85 9.18
CA ASP A 212 -1.77 -6.68 10.04
C ASP A 212 -1.54 -7.10 11.51
N VAL A 213 -0.96 -6.22 12.33
CA VAL A 213 -0.62 -6.55 13.72
C VAL A 213 -1.86 -6.67 14.61
N LYS A 214 -2.85 -5.78 14.42
CA LYS A 214 -3.95 -5.64 15.36
C LYS A 214 -5.03 -6.69 15.15
N SER A 215 -5.37 -6.96 13.89
CA SER A 215 -6.49 -7.82 13.53
C SER A 215 -6.14 -9.15 12.85
N ASN A 216 -4.85 -9.35 12.55
CA ASN A 216 -4.35 -10.52 11.85
C ASN A 216 -5.04 -10.71 10.47
N LYS A 217 -5.56 -9.63 9.88
CA LYS A 217 -6.17 -9.55 8.55
C LYS A 217 -5.08 -9.43 7.50
N THR A 218 -5.28 -10.14 6.40
CA THR A 218 -4.52 -9.97 5.16
C THR A 218 -5.27 -9.01 4.23
N VAL A 219 -4.63 -8.61 3.13
CA VAL A 219 -5.31 -7.86 2.05
C VAL A 219 -6.60 -8.53 1.58
N LEU A 220 -6.64 -9.87 1.54
CA LEU A 220 -7.84 -10.61 1.17
C LEU A 220 -9.02 -10.33 2.10
N HIS A 221 -8.77 -10.31 3.42
CA HIS A 221 -9.80 -10.02 4.42
C HIS A 221 -10.34 -8.59 4.26
N TYR A 222 -9.48 -7.60 4.02
CA TYR A 222 -9.90 -6.23 3.76
C TYR A 222 -10.71 -6.11 2.46
N THR A 223 -10.31 -6.77 1.37
CA THR A 223 -11.08 -6.75 0.12
C THR A 223 -12.49 -7.31 0.27
N VAL A 224 -12.65 -8.38 1.06
CA VAL A 224 -13.96 -8.97 1.34
C VAL A 224 -14.77 -8.05 2.26
N GLN A 225 -14.16 -7.51 3.31
CA GLN A 225 -14.85 -6.65 4.29
C GLN A 225 -15.59 -5.48 3.63
N ASP A 226 -14.97 -4.87 2.62
CA ASP A 226 -15.49 -3.68 1.93
C ASP A 226 -16.15 -4.02 0.57
N GLY A 227 -16.38 -5.30 0.28
CA GLY A 227 -17.07 -5.71 -0.94
C GLY A 227 -16.31 -5.42 -2.25
N ASN A 228 -14.99 -5.28 -2.19
CA ASN A 228 -14.15 -4.91 -3.33
C ASN A 228 -13.81 -6.12 -4.20
N VAL A 229 -14.73 -6.45 -5.11
CA VAL A 229 -14.64 -7.61 -6.03
C VAL A 229 -13.42 -7.53 -6.95
N SER A 230 -13.07 -6.34 -7.44
CA SER A 230 -11.96 -6.14 -8.37
C SER A 230 -10.63 -6.55 -7.74
N LEU A 231 -10.33 -6.03 -6.54
CA LEU A 231 -9.12 -6.40 -5.82
C LEU A 231 -9.17 -7.84 -5.30
N LEU A 232 -10.34 -8.33 -4.89
CA LEU A 232 -10.52 -9.72 -4.50
C LEU A 232 -10.12 -10.67 -5.63
N ARG A 233 -10.63 -10.44 -6.84
CA ARG A 233 -10.29 -11.20 -8.04
C ARG A 233 -8.79 -11.16 -8.32
N TYR A 234 -8.20 -9.97 -8.31
CA TYR A 234 -6.77 -9.79 -8.53
C TYR A 234 -5.91 -10.59 -7.54
N PHE A 235 -6.17 -10.51 -6.23
CA PHE A 235 -5.38 -11.24 -5.24
C PHE A 235 -5.59 -12.75 -5.27
N LEU A 236 -6.80 -13.22 -5.61
CA LEU A 236 -7.07 -14.64 -5.79
C LEU A 236 -6.36 -15.21 -7.02
N GLU A 237 -6.33 -14.48 -8.14
CA GLU A 237 -5.61 -14.86 -9.36
C GLU A 237 -4.09 -14.95 -9.11
N LEU A 238 -3.51 -14.01 -8.37
CA LEU A 238 -2.11 -14.07 -7.95
C LEU A 238 -1.78 -15.29 -7.07
N ASN A 239 -2.77 -15.79 -6.33
CA ASN A 239 -2.62 -16.93 -5.43
C ASN A 239 -3.01 -18.28 -6.07
N ALA A 240 -3.53 -18.31 -7.31
CA ALA A 240 -4.20 -19.46 -7.91
C ALA A 240 -3.47 -20.83 -7.76
N PHE A 241 -2.13 -20.82 -7.69
CA PHE A 241 -1.31 -22.03 -7.59
C PHE A 241 -0.38 -22.10 -6.36
N LYS A 242 -0.49 -21.17 -5.41
CA LYS A 242 0.53 -21.02 -4.36
C LYS A 242 0.14 -21.61 -3.02
N SER A 243 -1.03 -21.27 -2.48
CA SER A 243 -1.40 -21.74 -1.13
C SER A 243 -2.90 -21.71 -0.88
N LYS A 244 -3.44 -22.86 -0.43
CA LYS A 244 -4.81 -22.94 0.11
C LYS A 244 -4.94 -22.24 1.46
N ASP A 245 -3.82 -22.09 2.19
CA ASP A 245 -3.82 -21.44 3.49
C ASP A 245 -4.14 -19.95 3.37
N PHE A 246 -3.79 -19.31 2.25
CA PHE A 246 -4.10 -17.89 2.04
C PHE A 246 -5.60 -17.58 2.09
N VAL A 247 -6.39 -18.35 1.34
CA VAL A 247 -7.86 -18.17 1.24
C VAL A 247 -8.56 -18.61 2.54
N ASN A 248 -7.98 -19.60 3.22
CA ASN A 248 -8.53 -20.20 4.44
C ASN A 248 -7.92 -19.67 5.74
N ASN A 249 -7.03 -18.67 5.64
CA ASN A 249 -6.43 -18.01 6.80
C ASN A 249 -7.51 -17.34 7.64
N LYS A 250 -7.28 -17.31 8.96
CA LYS A 250 -8.21 -16.71 9.93
C LYS A 250 -7.69 -15.38 10.44
N ALA A 251 -8.53 -14.36 10.40
CA ALA A 251 -8.36 -13.10 11.11
C ALA A 251 -9.40 -13.03 12.26
N HIS A 252 -8.93 -12.90 13.51
CA HIS A 252 -9.77 -13.07 14.70
C HIS A 252 -10.68 -14.31 14.65
N GLY A 253 -10.17 -15.44 14.16
CA GLY A 253 -10.95 -16.68 14.04
C GLY A 253 -11.77 -16.83 12.77
N ASN A 254 -12.08 -15.74 12.07
CA ASN A 254 -12.92 -15.76 10.88
C ASN A 254 -12.07 -15.84 9.61
N THR A 255 -12.43 -16.72 8.68
CA THR A 255 -11.85 -16.71 7.33
C THR A 255 -12.50 -15.62 6.48
N ALA A 256 -11.90 -15.31 5.33
CA ALA A 256 -12.52 -14.46 4.31
C ALA A 256 -13.95 -14.94 3.96
N LEU A 257 -14.19 -16.25 3.90
CA LEU A 257 -15.52 -16.80 3.62
C LEU A 257 -16.53 -16.56 4.76
N HIS A 258 -16.10 -16.57 6.02
CA HIS A 258 -16.97 -16.17 7.14
C HIS A 258 -17.38 -14.71 7.02
N MET A 259 -16.41 -13.83 6.73
CA MET A 259 -16.67 -12.40 6.53
C MET A 259 -17.64 -12.17 5.37
N ALA A 260 -17.40 -12.83 4.23
CA ALA A 260 -18.27 -12.74 3.05
C ALA A 260 -19.72 -13.17 3.34
N ALA A 261 -19.89 -14.26 4.08
CA ALA A 261 -21.22 -14.75 4.46
C ALA A 261 -21.95 -13.80 5.42
N ALA A 262 -21.21 -13.03 6.23
CA ALA A 262 -21.75 -12.02 7.14
C ALA A 262 -22.07 -10.67 6.47
N LEU A 263 -21.61 -10.39 5.24
CA LEU A 263 -21.83 -9.11 4.54
C LEU A 263 -23.33 -8.87 4.29
N PRO A 264 -24.03 -8.01 5.06
CA PRO A 264 -25.47 -7.90 4.95
C PRO A 264 -25.85 -7.03 3.75
N GLY A 265 -26.56 -7.60 2.78
CA GLY A 265 -27.20 -6.83 1.70
C GLY A 265 -26.24 -6.20 0.68
N ASP A 266 -24.96 -6.56 0.71
CA ASP A 266 -24.00 -6.12 -0.30
C ASP A 266 -24.39 -6.71 -1.67
N LYS A 267 -24.47 -5.84 -2.69
CA LYS A 267 -24.76 -6.23 -4.08
C LYS A 267 -23.79 -7.27 -4.63
N ASN A 268 -22.56 -7.31 -4.11
CA ASN A 268 -21.48 -8.18 -4.52
C ASN A 268 -21.36 -9.45 -3.67
N GLN A 269 -22.15 -9.62 -2.60
CA GLN A 269 -21.99 -10.75 -1.66
C GLN A 269 -21.96 -12.12 -2.37
N LYS A 270 -22.89 -12.34 -3.30
CA LYS A 270 -22.98 -13.59 -4.08
C LYS A 270 -21.70 -13.84 -4.88
N GLU A 271 -21.20 -12.82 -5.56
CA GLU A 271 -20.00 -12.93 -6.40
C GLU A 271 -18.76 -13.19 -5.55
N ILE A 272 -18.61 -12.49 -4.42
CA ILE A 272 -17.50 -12.67 -3.48
C ILE A 272 -17.46 -14.12 -2.95
N ILE A 273 -18.61 -14.65 -2.52
CA ILE A 273 -18.70 -16.04 -2.03
C ILE A 273 -18.32 -17.01 -3.14
N GLN A 274 -18.82 -16.80 -4.36
CA GLN A 274 -18.51 -17.69 -5.48
C GLN A 274 -17.01 -17.65 -5.81
N LEU A 275 -16.41 -16.47 -5.90
CA LEU A 275 -14.97 -16.32 -6.16
C LEU A 275 -14.12 -17.02 -5.10
N LEU A 276 -14.46 -16.87 -3.83
CA LEU A 276 -13.75 -17.54 -2.74
C LEU A 276 -13.87 -19.06 -2.85
N LEU A 277 -15.06 -19.60 -3.09
CA LEU A 277 -15.28 -21.04 -3.25
C LEU A 277 -14.53 -21.60 -4.47
N ASP A 278 -14.57 -20.89 -5.60
CA ASP A 278 -13.88 -21.27 -6.84
C ASP A 278 -12.35 -21.31 -6.65
N HIS A 279 -11.82 -20.53 -5.71
CA HIS A 279 -10.39 -20.50 -5.36
C HIS A 279 -10.05 -21.31 -4.10
N GLY A 280 -10.93 -22.24 -3.72
CA GLY A 280 -10.64 -23.25 -2.68
C GLY A 280 -10.88 -22.80 -1.24
N ALA A 281 -11.76 -21.82 -1.01
CA ALA A 281 -12.27 -21.54 0.33
C ALA A 281 -13.09 -22.73 0.85
N ASP A 282 -12.80 -23.18 2.06
CA ASP A 282 -13.47 -24.32 2.68
C ASP A 282 -14.67 -23.85 3.53
N PRO A 283 -15.92 -24.16 3.12
CA PRO A 283 -17.13 -23.77 3.85
C PRO A 283 -17.35 -24.59 5.14
N SER A 284 -16.47 -25.54 5.45
CA SER A 284 -16.56 -26.38 6.66
C SER A 284 -15.73 -25.86 7.84
N ILE A 285 -14.77 -24.96 7.58
CA ILE A 285 -13.91 -24.36 8.61
C ILE A 285 -14.79 -23.65 9.64
N ARG A 286 -14.44 -23.83 10.92
CA ARG A 286 -15.14 -23.19 12.03
C ARG A 286 -14.33 -22.03 12.60
N ASN A 287 -14.99 -20.95 12.98
CA ASN A 287 -14.36 -19.81 13.66
C ASN A 287 -14.16 -20.08 15.17
N LEU A 288 -13.82 -19.04 15.95
CA LEU A 288 -13.62 -19.15 17.41
C LEU A 288 -14.91 -19.47 18.17
N ASP A 289 -16.06 -19.04 17.64
CA ASP A 289 -17.39 -19.32 18.18
C ASP A 289 -17.93 -20.69 17.73
N ASN A 290 -17.08 -21.51 17.08
CA ASN A 290 -17.43 -22.81 16.52
C ASN A 290 -18.45 -22.73 15.37
N ASP A 291 -18.63 -21.57 14.76
CA ASP A 291 -19.53 -21.35 13.63
C ASP A 291 -18.86 -21.60 12.29
N GLN A 292 -19.61 -22.18 11.35
CA GLN A 292 -19.22 -22.28 9.94
C GLN A 292 -19.66 -21.00 9.20
N PRO A 293 -19.10 -20.69 8.01
CA PRO A 293 -19.55 -19.55 7.21
C PRO A 293 -21.06 -19.55 6.96
N ILE A 294 -21.68 -20.73 6.83
CA ILE A 294 -23.13 -20.85 6.62
C ILE A 294 -23.96 -20.31 7.80
N HIS A 295 -23.42 -20.30 9.02
CA HIS A 295 -24.10 -19.77 10.19
C HIS A 295 -24.07 -18.24 10.24
N MET A 296 -23.05 -17.63 9.62
CA MET A 296 -22.88 -16.17 9.54
C MET A 296 -23.93 -15.48 8.65
N ALA A 297 -24.63 -16.24 7.80
CA ALA A 297 -25.64 -15.70 6.90
C ALA A 297 -26.79 -15.03 7.67
N PRO A 298 -27.18 -13.78 7.34
CA PRO A 298 -28.26 -13.08 8.02
C PRO A 298 -29.60 -13.82 7.86
N PRO A 299 -30.64 -13.51 8.66
CA PRO A 299 -31.98 -14.06 8.42
C PRO A 299 -32.60 -13.47 7.13
N GLY A 300 -33.55 -14.21 6.54
CA GLY A 300 -34.33 -13.77 5.38
C GLY A 300 -33.74 -14.18 4.02
N LYS A 301 -34.40 -13.72 2.94
CA LYS A 301 -34.13 -14.19 1.56
C LYS A 301 -32.66 -14.07 1.13
N ALA A 302 -31.99 -12.97 1.51
CA ALA A 302 -30.58 -12.76 1.19
C ALA A 302 -29.69 -13.83 1.87
N GLY A 303 -29.95 -14.12 3.14
CA GLY A 303 -29.23 -15.18 3.84
C GLY A 303 -29.57 -16.58 3.36
N ASP A 304 -30.82 -16.84 2.99
CA ASP A 304 -31.21 -18.13 2.38
C ASP A 304 -30.41 -18.40 1.10
N GLN A 305 -30.19 -17.36 0.29
CA GLN A 305 -29.35 -17.43 -0.90
C GLN A 305 -27.89 -17.74 -0.56
N VAL A 306 -27.33 -17.10 0.47
CA VAL A 306 -25.97 -17.39 0.97
C VAL A 306 -25.86 -18.84 1.44
N ARG A 307 -26.83 -19.31 2.24
CA ARG A 307 -26.87 -20.69 2.75
C ARG A 307 -26.95 -21.70 1.61
N HIS A 308 -27.69 -21.39 0.55
CA HIS A 308 -27.77 -22.22 -0.65
C HIS A 308 -26.44 -22.33 -1.40
N LEU A 309 -25.73 -21.20 -1.59
CA LEU A 309 -24.41 -21.18 -2.23
C LEU A 309 -23.39 -22.02 -1.45
N LEU A 310 -23.33 -21.83 -0.13
CA LEU A 310 -22.39 -22.53 0.74
C LEU A 310 -22.70 -24.03 0.86
N LYS A 311 -23.96 -24.45 0.72
CA LYS A 311 -24.33 -25.88 0.63
C LYS A 311 -23.88 -26.51 -0.68
N LYS A 312 -24.02 -25.80 -1.80
CA LYS A 312 -23.55 -26.28 -3.12
C LYS A 312 -22.04 -26.42 -3.17
N GLY A 313 -21.30 -25.50 -2.56
CA GLY A 313 -19.84 -25.56 -2.44
C GLY A 313 -19.31 -26.76 -1.65
N LYS A 314 -20.15 -27.53 -0.93
CA LYS A 314 -19.75 -28.78 -0.28
C LYS A 314 -19.56 -29.94 -1.27
N VAL A 315 -19.95 -29.79 -2.53
CA VAL A 315 -20.00 -30.88 -3.52
C VAL A 315 -19.25 -30.50 -4.79
N THR A 316 -17.92 -30.56 -4.74
CA THR A 316 -17.07 -30.94 -5.89
C THR A 316 -15.64 -31.29 -5.43
N PRO A 317 -15.29 -32.57 -5.27
CA PRO A 317 -13.92 -33.00 -5.50
C PRO A 317 -13.74 -33.06 -7.02
N ALA A 318 -13.59 -31.89 -7.65
CA ALA A 318 -13.18 -31.84 -9.05
C ALA A 318 -11.66 -32.04 -9.08
N PHE A 319 -11.26 -33.27 -9.40
CA PHE A 319 -9.95 -33.61 -9.89
C PHE A 319 -9.44 -32.53 -10.86
N ILE A 320 -8.28 -31.94 -10.57
CA ILE A 320 -7.41 -31.44 -11.62
C ILE A 320 -6.39 -32.57 -11.82
N SER A 321 -6.72 -33.47 -12.75
CA SER A 321 -5.73 -34.35 -13.36
C SER A 321 -5.12 -33.65 -14.57
N CYS A 322 -3.82 -33.90 -14.73
CA CYS A 322 -2.92 -33.52 -15.82
C CYS A 322 -2.20 -32.19 -15.61
#